data_AF-A0A485CVS6-F1
#
_entry.id   AF-A0A485CVS6-F1
#
_cell.length_a   1.000
_cell.length_b   1.000
_cell.length_c   1.000
_cell.angle_alpha   90.00
_cell.angle_beta   90.00
_cell.angle_gamma   90.00
#
_symmetry.space_group_name_H-M   'P 1'
#
loop_
_entity.id
_entity.type
_entity.pdbx_description
1 polymer ?
#
loop_
_entity_poly.entity_id
_entity_poly.type
_entity_poly.pdbx_seq_one_letter_code
_entity_poly.pdbx_strand_id
1 'polypeptide(L)'
;MKRFAGSPLDGRVRDGLFALADEGFAVDEAVAVARALLLTLEPSQHQRVCQPIDAPQWRAWYNPEIPFNDYGVRLEATSPATRDAFLGLLRACTSEQGFRKVSRLMDANHFLGELYDLNNIMNRWSFHFMLFGEPSADRPWGWSIYGHHVAFCCFIVGRQLTIAPHVYGRGAKRYRSRR
;
A
#
# COMPACT_ATOMS: atom_id res chain seq x y z
N MET A 1 9.45 10.97 -22.17
CA MET A 1 9.40 10.81 -20.70
C MET A 1 9.19 12.19 -20.07
N LYS A 2 8.02 12.51 -19.50
CA LYS A 2 7.81 13.79 -18.81
C LYS A 2 8.42 13.69 -17.42
N ARG A 3 9.40 14.54 -17.10
CA ARG A 3 9.94 14.65 -15.74
C ARG A 3 8.85 15.16 -14.81
N PHE A 4 8.66 14.48 -13.67
CA PHE A 4 7.74 14.91 -12.63
C PHE A 4 8.38 16.06 -11.84
N ALA A 5 7.68 17.18 -11.74
CA ALA A 5 8.02 18.26 -10.82
C ALA A 5 6.99 18.24 -9.68
N GLY A 6 7.43 17.99 -8.45
CA GLY A 6 6.59 18.18 -7.27
C GLY A 6 6.09 19.63 -7.22
N SER A 7 4.93 19.89 -6.61
CA SER A 7 4.41 21.27 -6.48
C SER A 7 5.13 21.96 -5.32
N PRO A 8 6.12 22.86 -5.57
CA PRO A 8 6.90 23.48 -4.50
C PRO A 8 6.09 24.62 -3.89
N LEU A 9 6.22 24.84 -2.59
CA LEU A 9 5.56 25.95 -1.87
C LEU A 9 5.91 27.34 -2.45
N ASP A 10 7.07 27.45 -3.12
CA ASP A 10 7.60 28.68 -3.72
C ASP A 10 7.64 28.61 -5.27
N GLY A 11 7.04 27.58 -5.88
CA GLY A 11 7.04 27.38 -7.33
C GLY A 11 8.40 27.01 -7.95
N ARG A 12 9.46 26.82 -7.13
CA ARG A 12 10.79 26.44 -7.61
C ARG A 12 11.07 24.97 -7.30
N VAL A 13 11.34 24.18 -8.34
CA VAL A 13 11.80 22.80 -8.15
C VAL A 13 13.12 22.84 -7.38
N ARG A 14 13.15 22.22 -6.21
CA ARG A 14 14.36 22.07 -5.40
C ARG A 14 15.00 20.74 -5.74
N ASP A 15 16.19 20.80 -6.33
CA ASP A 15 17.00 19.62 -6.57
C ASP A 15 17.58 19.07 -5.26
N GLY A 16 17.92 17.78 -5.23
CA GLY A 16 18.65 17.16 -4.12
C GLY A 16 17.87 16.97 -2.81
N LEU A 17 16.55 17.19 -2.78
CA LEU A 17 15.73 17.00 -1.57
C LEU A 17 15.69 15.55 -1.08
N PHE A 18 15.79 14.59 -2.01
CA PHE A 18 15.75 13.15 -1.71
C PHE A 18 16.89 12.47 -2.48
N ALA A 19 18.10 12.53 -1.92
CA ALA A 19 19.24 11.81 -2.48
C ALA A 19 19.04 10.30 -2.31
N LEU A 20 19.46 9.54 -3.33
CA LEU A 20 19.56 8.09 -3.19
C LEU A 20 20.66 7.78 -2.18
N ALA A 21 20.34 6.98 -1.18
CA ALA A 21 21.26 6.58 -0.12
C ALA A 21 21.07 5.08 0.22
N ASP A 22 22.12 4.43 0.70
CA ASP A 22 21.96 3.14 1.36
C ASP A 22 21.43 3.38 2.78
N GLU A 23 20.15 3.09 3.00
CA GLU A 23 19.49 3.22 4.31
C GLU A 23 19.46 1.89 5.07
N GLY A 24 20.16 0.87 4.56
CA GLY A 24 20.24 -0.42 5.20
C GLY A 24 19.01 -1.33 5.01
N PHE A 25 18.06 -0.95 4.15
CA PHE A 25 16.84 -1.74 3.92
C PHE A 25 17.19 -3.14 3.38
N ALA A 26 16.54 -4.17 3.93
CA ALA A 26 16.72 -5.56 3.55
C ALA A 26 16.00 -5.88 2.21
N VAL A 27 16.48 -5.28 1.13
CA VAL A 27 15.83 -5.33 -0.19
C VAL A 27 15.68 -6.76 -0.72
N ASP A 28 16.66 -7.64 -0.48
CA ASP A 28 16.60 -9.03 -0.96
C ASP A 28 15.43 -9.81 -0.35
N GLU A 29 15.14 -9.59 0.94
CA GLU A 29 13.98 -10.17 1.61
C GLU A 29 12.68 -9.64 1.01
N ALA A 30 12.59 -8.33 0.81
CA ALA A 30 11.43 -7.68 0.21
C ALA A 30 11.17 -8.19 -1.23
N VAL A 31 12.23 -8.37 -2.03
CA VAL A 31 12.14 -8.94 -3.38
C VAL A 31 11.66 -10.38 -3.33
N ALA A 32 12.18 -11.19 -2.42
CA ALA A 32 11.78 -12.60 -2.28
C ALA A 32 10.29 -12.72 -1.95
N VAL A 33 9.80 -11.98 -0.95
CA VAL A 33 8.38 -12.04 -0.57
C VAL A 33 7.45 -11.44 -1.63
N ALA A 34 7.88 -10.40 -2.34
CA ALA A 34 7.10 -9.83 -3.45
C ALA A 34 6.96 -10.83 -4.60
N ARG A 35 8.04 -11.51 -4.98
CA ARG A 35 7.99 -12.57 -6.00
C ARG A 35 7.12 -13.75 -5.55
N ALA A 36 7.24 -14.17 -4.30
CA ALA A 36 6.40 -15.22 -3.75
C ALA A 36 4.90 -14.85 -3.80
N LEU A 37 4.54 -13.60 -3.49
CA LEU A 37 3.18 -13.08 -3.64
C LEU A 37 2.72 -13.15 -5.09
N LEU A 38 3.53 -12.72 -6.06
CA LEU A 38 3.13 -12.76 -7.47
C LEU A 38 2.82 -14.18 -7.97
N LEU A 39 3.47 -15.20 -7.40
CA LEU A 39 3.21 -16.61 -7.72
C LEU A 39 1.86 -17.14 -7.19
N THR A 40 1.23 -16.45 -6.22
CA THR A 40 -0.08 -16.86 -5.69
C THR A 40 -1.25 -16.24 -6.47
N LEU A 41 -0.97 -15.30 -7.39
CA LEU A 41 -1.99 -14.60 -8.16
C LEU A 41 -2.43 -15.44 -9.37
N GLU A 42 -3.73 -15.44 -9.63
CA GLU A 42 -4.26 -15.92 -10.90
C GLU A 42 -3.76 -15.04 -12.07
N PRO A 43 -3.66 -15.56 -13.30
CA PRO A 43 -3.17 -14.79 -14.44
C PRO A 43 -3.88 -13.45 -14.65
N SER A 44 -5.20 -13.41 -14.46
CA SER A 44 -6.01 -12.20 -14.56
C SER A 44 -5.75 -11.19 -13.42
N GLN A 45 -5.46 -11.69 -12.21
CA GLN A 45 -5.09 -10.85 -11.07
C GLN A 45 -3.69 -10.27 -11.26
N HIS A 46 -2.74 -11.08 -11.76
CA HIS A 46 -1.39 -10.64 -12.06
C HIS A 46 -1.36 -9.46 -13.04
N GLN A 47 -2.17 -9.53 -14.12
CA GLN A 47 -2.28 -8.42 -15.08
C GLN A 47 -2.81 -7.12 -14.48
N ARG A 48 -3.72 -7.21 -13.49
CA ARG A 48 -4.28 -6.02 -12.83
C ARG A 48 -3.32 -5.46 -11.77
N VAL A 49 -2.62 -6.32 -11.05
CA VAL A 49 -1.66 -5.94 -10.00
C VAL A 49 -0.43 -5.28 -10.59
N CYS A 50 0.17 -5.85 -11.62
CA CYS A 50 1.47 -5.43 -12.13
C CYS A 50 1.33 -4.26 -13.10
N GLN A 51 1.84 -3.10 -12.70
CA GLN A 51 1.82 -1.85 -13.46
C GLN A 51 3.25 -1.37 -13.76
N PRO A 52 3.46 -0.57 -14.82
CA PRO A 52 4.74 0.12 -15.05
C PRO A 52 5.15 1.02 -13.88
N ILE A 53 6.46 1.23 -13.68
CA ILE A 53 6.97 2.06 -12.58
C ILE A 53 6.53 3.52 -12.65
N ASP A 54 6.27 4.04 -13.86
CA ASP A 54 5.83 5.40 -14.13
C ASP A 54 4.30 5.53 -14.32
N ALA A 55 3.56 4.48 -13.97
CA ALA A 55 2.12 4.43 -14.14
C ALA A 55 1.39 5.50 -13.30
N PRO A 56 0.40 6.22 -13.86
CA PRO A 56 -0.34 7.25 -13.12
C PRO A 56 -1.09 6.73 -11.90
N GLN A 57 -1.34 5.43 -11.81
CA GLN A 57 -2.07 4.73 -10.76
C GLN A 57 -1.41 4.85 -9.38
N TRP A 58 -0.12 5.21 -9.30
CA TRP A 58 0.51 5.66 -8.04
C TRP A 58 -0.30 6.73 -7.30
N ARG A 59 -1.08 7.55 -8.04
CA ARG A 59 -1.87 8.66 -7.52
C ARG A 59 -3.38 8.37 -7.49
N ALA A 60 -3.80 7.16 -7.88
CA ALA A 60 -5.21 6.80 -8.01
C ALA A 60 -5.77 6.09 -6.76
N TRP A 61 -5.16 6.32 -5.60
CA TRP A 61 -5.65 5.82 -4.32
C TRP A 61 -6.78 6.72 -3.78
N TYR A 62 -7.64 6.12 -2.97
CA TYR A 62 -8.67 6.80 -2.18
C TYR A 62 -8.79 6.11 -0.83
N ASN A 63 -9.43 6.76 0.14
CA ASN A 63 -9.62 6.22 1.48
C ASN A 63 -11.05 6.28 2.10
N PRO A 64 -12.14 6.60 1.38
CA PRO A 64 -13.49 6.28 1.84
C PRO A 64 -13.87 4.82 1.57
N GLU A 65 -14.99 4.41 2.14
CA GLU A 65 -15.64 3.11 2.03
C GLU A 65 -16.15 2.78 0.62
N ILE A 66 -16.50 3.80 -0.16
CA ILE A 66 -17.03 3.64 -1.52
C ILE A 66 -15.87 3.53 -2.52
N PRO A 67 -15.81 2.45 -3.33
CA PRO A 67 -14.82 2.32 -4.38
C PRO A 67 -15.01 3.34 -5.51
N PHE A 68 -13.96 4.10 -5.83
CA PHE A 68 -13.97 5.06 -6.95
C PHE A 68 -13.27 4.55 -8.22
N ASN A 69 -12.53 3.44 -8.12
CA ASN A 69 -11.91 2.76 -9.24
C ASN A 69 -11.73 1.27 -8.91
N ASP A 70 -11.35 0.49 -9.91
CA ASP A 70 -11.06 -0.94 -9.82
C ASP A 70 -9.59 -1.26 -10.15
N TYR A 71 -8.67 -0.31 -9.97
CA TYR A 71 -7.25 -0.56 -10.22
C TYR A 71 -6.69 -1.59 -9.23
N GLY A 72 -5.73 -2.39 -9.70
CA GLY A 72 -5.20 -3.51 -8.93
C GLY A 72 -6.23 -4.60 -8.67
N VAL A 73 -6.10 -5.28 -7.54
CA VAL A 73 -7.08 -6.27 -7.06
C VAL A 73 -7.53 -5.93 -5.65
N ARG A 74 -8.80 -6.20 -5.33
CA ARG A 74 -9.26 -6.21 -3.94
C ARG A 74 -8.81 -7.51 -3.28
N LEU A 75 -8.17 -7.43 -2.11
CA LEU A 75 -7.65 -8.61 -1.41
C LEU A 75 -8.76 -9.60 -1.01
N GLU A 76 -10.00 -9.15 -0.83
CA GLU A 76 -11.14 -10.04 -0.59
C GLU A 76 -11.49 -10.91 -1.81
N ALA A 77 -11.09 -10.50 -3.02
CA ALA A 77 -11.30 -11.26 -4.24
C ALA A 77 -10.13 -12.20 -4.57
N THR A 78 -9.11 -12.28 -3.71
CA THR A 78 -7.96 -13.17 -3.86
C THR A 78 -8.04 -14.38 -2.93
N SER A 79 -7.19 -15.38 -3.18
CA SER A 79 -7.10 -16.58 -2.36
C SER A 79 -6.53 -16.28 -0.96
N PRO A 80 -6.78 -17.15 0.05
CA PRO A 80 -6.12 -17.04 1.35
C PRO A 80 -4.58 -17.00 1.23
N ALA A 81 -4.00 -17.80 0.33
CA ALA A 81 -2.55 -17.80 0.08
C ALA A 81 -2.03 -16.43 -0.37
N THR A 82 -2.76 -15.73 -1.26
CA THR A 82 -2.41 -14.36 -1.68
C THR A 82 -2.51 -13.37 -0.53
N ARG A 83 -3.53 -13.51 0.33
CA ARG A 83 -3.71 -12.64 1.50
C ARG A 83 -2.58 -12.81 2.52
N ASP A 84 -2.15 -14.05 2.76
CA ASP A 84 -1.03 -14.35 3.64
C ASP A 84 0.29 -13.84 3.06
N ALA A 85 0.52 -14.04 1.76
CA ALA A 85 1.69 -13.50 1.06
C ALA A 85 1.71 -11.96 1.08
N PHE A 86 0.55 -11.30 0.94
CA PHE A 86 0.41 -9.86 1.11
C PHE A 86 0.81 -9.39 2.51
N LEU A 87 0.36 -10.08 3.56
CA LEU A 87 0.79 -9.75 4.92
C LEU A 87 2.31 -9.95 5.12
N GLY A 88 2.91 -10.93 4.44
CA GLY A 88 4.36 -11.12 4.37
C GLY A 88 5.08 -9.92 3.75
N LEU A 89 4.62 -9.46 2.58
CA LEU A 89 5.14 -8.27 1.92
C LEU A 89 5.01 -7.02 2.80
N LEU A 90 3.83 -6.82 3.40
CA LEU A 90 3.57 -5.71 4.33
C LEU A 90 4.56 -5.73 5.51
N ARG A 91 4.82 -6.90 6.09
CA ARG A 91 5.77 -7.05 7.20
C ARG A 91 7.21 -6.76 6.76
N ALA A 92 7.65 -7.26 5.60
CA ALA A 92 9.01 -7.03 5.11
C ALA A 92 9.27 -5.55 4.76
N CYS A 93 8.23 -4.84 4.31
CA CYS A 93 8.34 -3.45 3.86
C CYS A 93 7.95 -2.42 4.95
N THR A 94 7.63 -2.85 6.17
CA THR A 94 7.28 -1.94 7.27
C THR A 94 7.98 -2.36 8.56
N SER A 95 8.06 -1.44 9.52
CA SER A 95 8.49 -1.84 10.87
C SER A 95 7.43 -2.73 11.53
N GLU A 96 7.82 -3.49 12.56
CA GLU A 96 6.88 -4.30 13.35
C GLU A 96 5.69 -3.46 13.89
N GLN A 97 5.96 -2.20 14.28
CA GLN A 97 4.93 -1.26 14.69
C GLN A 97 4.02 -0.87 13.51
N GLY A 98 4.58 -0.60 12.34
CA GLY A 98 3.86 -0.30 11.10
C GLY A 98 2.94 -1.45 10.68
N PHE A 99 3.47 -2.67 10.63
CA PHE A 99 2.70 -3.89 10.36
C PHE A 99 1.51 -4.03 11.32
N ARG A 100 1.77 -3.94 12.64
CA ARG A 100 0.70 -4.04 13.65
C ARG A 100 -0.35 -2.96 13.49
N LYS A 101 0.06 -1.73 13.16
CA LYS A 101 -0.86 -0.61 12.94
C LYS A 101 -1.77 -0.88 11.76
N VAL A 102 -1.22 -1.29 10.60
CA VAL A 102 -2.00 -1.59 9.40
C VAL A 102 -2.94 -2.76 9.65
N SER A 103 -2.45 -3.87 10.24
CA SER A 103 -3.31 -5.02 10.56
C SER A 103 -4.48 -4.63 11.45
N ARG A 104 -4.25 -3.83 12.51
CA ARG A 104 -5.34 -3.36 13.39
C ARG A 104 -6.33 -2.45 12.66
N LEU A 105 -5.89 -1.67 11.68
CA LEU A 105 -6.80 -0.86 10.86
C LEU A 105 -7.65 -1.74 9.93
N MET A 106 -7.09 -2.83 9.40
CA MET A 106 -7.85 -3.83 8.63
C MET A 106 -8.90 -4.53 9.51
N ASP A 107 -8.52 -4.90 10.75
CA ASP A 107 -9.44 -5.52 11.71
C ASP A 107 -10.54 -4.52 12.15
N ALA A 108 -10.18 -3.25 12.38
CA ALA A 108 -11.15 -2.20 12.70
C ALA A 108 -12.10 -1.93 11.52
N ASN A 109 -11.62 -1.99 10.29
CA ASN A 109 -12.47 -1.88 9.10
C ASN A 109 -13.55 -2.98 9.09
N HIS A 110 -13.15 -4.21 9.37
CA HIS A 110 -14.08 -5.34 9.47
C HIS A 110 -15.11 -5.15 10.59
N PHE A 111 -14.67 -4.75 11.78
CA PHE A 111 -15.55 -4.51 12.91
C PHE A 111 -16.61 -3.44 12.59
N LEU A 112 -16.24 -2.37 11.88
CA LEU A 112 -17.21 -1.37 11.42
C LEU A 112 -18.18 -1.94 10.37
N GLY A 113 -17.70 -2.81 9.48
CA GLY A 113 -18.55 -3.56 8.54
C GLY A 113 -19.60 -4.41 9.25
N GLU A 114 -19.23 -5.08 10.34
CA GLU A 114 -20.18 -5.84 11.16
C GLU A 114 -21.17 -4.92 11.89
N LEU A 115 -20.69 -3.81 12.46
CA LEU A 115 -21.50 -2.89 13.24
C LEU A 115 -22.61 -2.21 12.42
N TYR A 116 -22.34 -1.94 11.13
CA TYR A 116 -23.26 -1.23 10.23
C TYR A 116 -23.90 -2.13 9.16
N ASP A 117 -23.68 -3.44 9.20
CA ASP A 117 -24.13 -4.41 8.18
C ASP A 117 -23.63 -4.06 6.74
N LEU A 118 -22.35 -3.70 6.65
CA LEU A 118 -21.65 -3.27 5.43
C LEU A 118 -20.48 -4.20 5.05
N ASN A 119 -20.47 -5.46 5.51
CA ASN A 119 -19.38 -6.41 5.27
C ASN A 119 -19.11 -6.69 3.78
N ASN A 120 -20.08 -6.45 2.91
CA ASN A 120 -19.94 -6.54 1.45
C ASN A 120 -18.97 -5.48 0.87
N ILE A 121 -18.77 -4.35 1.55
CA ILE A 121 -17.88 -3.27 1.12
C ILE A 121 -16.77 -2.95 2.14
N MET A 122 -16.95 -3.32 3.40
CA MET A 122 -16.06 -3.04 4.53
C MET A 122 -15.76 -4.30 5.35
N ASN A 123 -15.10 -5.29 4.76
CA ASN A 123 -14.51 -6.40 5.50
C ASN A 123 -13.00 -6.21 5.68
N ARG A 124 -12.36 -7.14 6.38
CA ARG A 124 -10.93 -7.11 6.66
C ARG A 124 -10.05 -6.96 5.41
N TRP A 125 -10.51 -7.45 4.27
CA TRP A 125 -9.77 -7.54 3.03
C TRP A 125 -10.30 -6.58 1.94
N SER A 126 -11.14 -5.62 2.31
CA SER A 126 -11.67 -4.58 1.42
C SER A 126 -10.65 -3.48 1.11
N PHE A 127 -9.47 -3.89 0.65
CA PHE A 127 -8.35 -3.04 0.26
C PHE A 127 -7.85 -3.45 -1.10
N HIS A 128 -7.47 -2.46 -1.90
CA HIS A 128 -6.85 -2.63 -3.20
C HIS A 128 -5.34 -2.79 -3.04
N PHE A 129 -4.75 -3.64 -3.87
CA PHE A 129 -3.31 -3.85 -3.97
C PHE A 129 -2.83 -3.71 -5.42
N MET A 130 -1.74 -2.97 -5.60
CA MET A 130 -1.02 -2.84 -6.86
C MET A 130 0.49 -2.94 -6.64
N LEU A 131 1.21 -3.40 -7.65
CA LEU A 131 2.66 -3.46 -7.70
C LEU A 131 3.15 -2.67 -8.93
N PHE A 132 4.20 -1.89 -8.78
CA PHE A 132 4.75 -1.00 -9.79
C PHE A 132 6.20 -1.38 -10.09
N GLY A 133 6.51 -1.59 -11.37
CA GLY A 133 7.81 -2.13 -11.78
C GLY A 133 7.94 -3.63 -11.49
N GLU A 134 9.17 -4.13 -11.53
CA GLU A 134 9.49 -5.53 -11.22
C GLU A 134 10.30 -5.60 -9.92
N PRO A 135 9.97 -6.51 -8.98
CA PRO A 135 10.78 -6.68 -7.76
C PRO A 135 12.26 -6.95 -8.08
N SER A 136 13.11 -5.99 -7.70
CA SER A 136 14.54 -5.94 -8.04
C SER A 136 15.35 -5.40 -6.86
N ALA A 137 16.59 -5.87 -6.70
CA ALA A 137 17.51 -5.37 -5.67
C ALA A 137 18.17 -4.04 -6.05
N ASP A 138 18.11 -3.68 -7.34
CA ASP A 138 18.88 -2.62 -7.98
C ASP A 138 18.00 -1.62 -8.75
N ARG A 139 16.93 -2.10 -9.41
CA ARG A 139 15.99 -1.26 -10.16
C ARG A 139 14.84 -0.77 -9.27
N PRO A 140 14.28 0.42 -9.56
CA PRO A 140 13.11 0.92 -8.85
C PRO A 140 11.89 0.03 -8.99
N TRP A 141 11.23 -0.25 -7.88
CA TRP A 141 9.93 -0.92 -7.82
C TRP A 141 9.17 -0.48 -6.58
N GLY A 142 7.92 -0.91 -6.46
CA GLY A 142 7.16 -0.66 -5.25
C GLY A 142 5.75 -1.17 -5.34
N TRP A 143 4.93 -0.79 -4.39
CA TRP A 143 3.57 -1.27 -4.29
C TRP A 143 2.71 -0.29 -3.51
N SER A 144 1.40 -0.40 -3.67
CA SER A 144 0.44 0.38 -2.90
C SER A 144 -0.65 -0.48 -2.31
N ILE A 145 -1.14 -0.05 -1.15
CA ILE A 145 -2.41 -0.50 -0.58
C ILE A 145 -3.29 0.72 -0.39
N TYR A 146 -4.56 0.61 -0.76
CA TYR A 146 -5.54 1.66 -0.48
C TYR A 146 -6.94 1.12 -0.23
N GLY A 147 -7.71 1.85 0.55
CA GLY A 147 -9.06 1.50 0.97
C GLY A 147 -9.45 2.25 2.23
N HIS A 148 -10.61 1.91 2.78
CA HIS A 148 -11.13 2.56 3.96
C HIS A 148 -10.16 2.43 5.15
N HIS A 149 -9.66 3.57 5.65
CA HIS A 149 -8.67 3.74 6.73
C HIS A 149 -7.18 3.48 6.45
N VAL A 150 -6.81 2.86 5.33
CA VAL A 150 -5.41 2.62 4.97
C VAL A 150 -5.19 3.04 3.52
N ALA A 151 -4.32 4.02 3.29
CA ALA A 151 -3.81 4.32 1.96
C ALA A 151 -2.34 4.71 2.06
N PHE A 152 -1.45 3.91 1.49
CA PHE A 152 -0.05 4.29 1.33
C PHE A 152 0.63 3.59 0.15
N CYS A 153 1.75 4.16 -0.26
CA CYS A 153 2.62 3.64 -1.30
C CYS A 153 4.02 3.38 -0.70
N CYS A 154 4.60 2.23 -1.00
CA CYS A 154 5.99 1.88 -0.72
C CYS A 154 6.78 1.95 -2.04
N PHE A 155 7.82 2.78 -2.08
CA PHE A 155 8.73 2.90 -3.21
C PHE A 155 10.13 2.48 -2.78
N ILE A 156 10.76 1.60 -3.55
CA ILE A 156 12.00 0.90 -3.20
C ILE A 156 13.00 1.09 -4.34
N VAL A 157 14.21 1.54 -4.01
CA VAL A 157 15.34 1.64 -4.94
C VAL A 157 16.61 1.26 -4.18
N GLY A 158 17.29 0.21 -4.62
CA GLY A 158 18.45 -0.29 -3.87
C GLY A 158 18.05 -0.66 -2.44
N ARG A 159 18.85 -0.19 -1.48
CA ARG A 159 18.63 -0.39 -0.04
C ARG A 159 17.92 0.78 0.63
N GLN A 160 17.09 1.49 -0.12
CA GLN A 160 16.25 2.58 0.36
C GLN A 160 14.77 2.27 0.12
N LEU A 161 13.95 2.49 1.14
CA LEU A 161 12.49 2.37 1.07
C LEU A 161 11.84 3.66 1.56
N THR A 162 10.99 4.23 0.72
CA THR A 162 10.18 5.41 1.06
C THR A 162 8.70 5.04 1.13
N ILE A 163 8.01 5.48 2.19
CA ILE A 163 6.55 5.34 2.33
C ILE A 163 5.88 6.70 2.23
N ALA A 164 5.26 7.00 1.09
CA ALA A 164 4.56 8.26 0.85
C ALA A 164 3.61 8.18 -0.36
N PRO A 165 2.47 8.90 -0.35
CA PRO A 165 1.83 9.45 0.84
C PRO A 165 1.38 8.32 1.76
N HIS A 166 1.14 8.60 3.03
CA HIS A 166 0.47 7.65 3.91
C HIS A 166 -0.65 8.33 4.67
N VAL A 167 -1.83 7.71 4.66
CA VAL A 167 -3.02 8.15 5.39
C VAL A 167 -3.50 6.97 6.22
N TYR A 168 -3.54 7.18 7.54
CA TYR A 168 -4.08 6.22 8.50
C TYR A 168 -5.28 6.85 9.20
N GLY A 169 -6.42 6.17 9.20
CA GLY A 169 -7.57 6.58 10.00
C GLY A 169 -7.17 6.70 11.49
N ARG A 170 -7.55 7.79 12.16
CA ARG A 170 -7.50 7.86 13.62
C ARG A 170 -8.78 7.20 14.14
N GLY A 171 -8.65 6.12 14.91
CA GLY A 171 -9.79 5.51 15.61
C GLY A 171 -10.52 6.55 16.48
N ALA A 172 -11.82 6.32 16.71
CA ALA A 172 -12.68 7.21 17.47
C ALA A 172 -12.03 7.63 18.81
N LYS A 173 -11.79 8.92 19.01
CA LYS A 173 -11.45 9.45 20.33
C LYS A 173 -12.69 9.28 21.20
N ARG A 174 -12.62 8.43 22.22
CA ARG A 174 -13.65 8.30 23.25
C ARG A 174 -13.78 9.65 23.97
N TYR A 175 -14.74 10.49 23.58
CA TYR A 175 -15.12 11.67 24.36
C TYR A 175 -15.82 11.16 25.62
N ARG A 176 -15.12 11.18 26.77
CA ARG A 176 -15.81 11.17 28.06
C ARG A 176 -16.43 12.55 28.25
N SER A 177 -17.75 12.65 28.16
CA SER A 177 -18.45 13.81 28.71
C SER A 177 -18.17 13.83 30.21
N ARG A 178 -17.46 14.86 30.69
CA ARG A 178 -17.51 15.20 32.12
C ARG A 178 -18.92 15.70 32.41
N ARG A 179 -19.65 14.98 33.27
CA ARG A 179 -20.65 15.62 34.13
C ARG A 179 -19.94 16.03 35.40
#